data_AF-X0ZG41-F1
#
_entry.id   AF-X0ZG41-F1
#
_cell.length_a   1.000
_cell.length_b   1.000
_cell.length_c   1.000
_cell.angle_alpha   90.00
_cell.angle_beta   90.00
_cell.angle_gamma   90.00
#
_symmetry.space_group_name_H-M   'P 1'
#
loop_
_entity.id
_entity.type
_entity.pdbx_description
1 polymer ?
#
loop_
_entity_poly.entity_id
_entity_poly.type
_entity_poly.pdbx_seq_one_letter_code
_entity_poly.pdbx_strand_id
1 'polypeptide(L)'
;MKALIIILILAVVGYFAYTNLYTPMSDEEKAIKNLKAEFDSATGEIIRAERMAGTTGIAATFDVNDSVNKIKQVEKELKKLKSSLKEESSLQKAKELEDRIKEFYKKSGLD
;
A
#
# COMPACT_ATOMS: atom_id res chain seq x y z
N MET A 1 -16.18 -9.85 -35.58
CA MET A 1 -16.66 -9.42 -34.24
C MET A 1 -15.62 -9.56 -33.14
N LYS A 2 -14.96 -10.72 -32.98
CA LYS A 2 -13.95 -10.93 -31.91
C LYS A 2 -12.75 -9.97 -31.97
N ALA A 3 -12.28 -9.61 -33.17
CA ALA A 3 -11.16 -8.68 -33.35
C ALA A 3 -11.47 -7.24 -32.87
N LEU A 4 -12.71 -6.76 -33.06
CA LEU A 4 -13.12 -5.43 -32.59
C LEU A 4 -13.19 -5.38 -31.06
N ILE A 5 -13.62 -6.46 -30.41
CA ILE A 5 -13.67 -6.56 -28.94
C ILE A 5 -12.25 -6.51 -28.36
N ILE A 6 -11.29 -7.21 -28.98
CA ILE A 6 -9.88 -7.21 -28.52
C ILE A 6 -9.25 -5.82 -28.64
N ILE A 7 -9.49 -5.11 -29.74
CA ILE A 7 -9.00 -3.74 -29.93
C ILE A 7 -9.61 -2.80 -28.88
N LEU A 8 -10.90 -2.97 -28.56
CA LEU A 8 -11.60 -2.15 -27.58
C LEU A 8 -11.07 -2.39 -26.16
N ILE A 9 -10.75 -3.64 -25.82
CA ILE A 9 -10.09 -3.99 -24.54
C ILE A 9 -8.68 -3.38 -24.48
N LEU A 10 -7.89 -3.50 -25.54
CA LEU A 10 -6.55 -2.90 -25.60
C LEU A 10 -6.59 -1.38 -25.49
N ALA A 11 -7.59 -0.73 -26.10
CA ALA A 11 -7.78 0.71 -25.99
C ALA A 11 -8.13 1.14 -24.55
N VAL A 12 -8.99 0.38 -23.87
CA VAL A 12 -9.34 0.64 -22.45
C VAL A 12 -8.11 0.43 -21.56
N VAL A 13 -7.35 -0.65 -21.74
CA VAL A 13 -6.13 -0.92 -20.97
C VAL A 13 -5.06 0.14 -21.23
N GLY A 14 -4.85 0.53 -22.49
CA GLY A 14 -3.92 1.57 -22.88
C GLY A 14 -4.31 2.93 -22.31
N TYR A 15 -5.60 3.28 -22.33
CA TYR A 15 -6.11 4.50 -21.72
C TYR A 15 -5.91 4.50 -20.21
N PHE A 16 -6.22 3.38 -19.53
CA PHE A 16 -6.05 3.25 -18.08
C PHE A 16 -4.59 3.29 -17.65
N ALA A 17 -3.69 2.71 -18.44
CA ALA A 17 -2.25 2.82 -18.21
C ALA A 17 -1.76 4.25 -18.45
N TYR A 18 -2.22 4.91 -19.51
CA TYR A 18 -1.84 6.28 -19.83
C TYR A 18 -2.30 7.26 -18.74
N THR A 19 -3.54 7.17 -18.26
CA THR A 19 -4.03 8.06 -17.19
C THR A 19 -3.32 7.79 -15.85
N ASN A 20 -3.03 6.54 -15.50
CA ASN A 20 -2.27 6.26 -14.27
C ASN A 20 -0.80 6.66 -14.34
N LEU A 21 -0.17 6.67 -15.52
CA LEU A 21 1.25 7.00 -15.69
C LEU A 21 1.52 8.47 -16.01
N TYR A 22 0.63 9.15 -16.74
CA TYR A 22 0.86 10.50 -17.28
C TYR A 22 0.06 11.61 -16.58
N THR A 23 -0.87 11.29 -15.68
CA THR A 23 -1.52 12.34 -14.88
C THR A 23 -0.59 12.71 -13.71
N PRO A 24 -0.17 13.98 -13.59
CA PRO A 24 0.66 14.39 -12.46
C PRO A 24 -0.12 14.17 -11.17
N MET A 25 0.38 13.27 -10.32
CA MET A 25 -0.17 13.06 -8.98
C MET A 25 -0.15 14.37 -8.20
N SER A 26 -1.29 14.71 -7.59
CA SER A 26 -1.38 15.82 -6.66
C SER A 26 -0.46 15.59 -5.46
N ASP A 27 -0.12 16.67 -4.76
CA ASP A 27 0.75 16.57 -3.59
C ASP A 27 0.14 15.71 -2.48
N GLU A 28 -1.19 15.70 -2.37
CA GLU A 28 -1.95 14.80 -1.49
C GLU A 28 -1.75 13.32 -1.89
N GLU A 29 -1.88 13.01 -3.18
CA GLU A 29 -1.68 11.65 -3.68
C GLU A 29 -0.24 11.18 -3.56
N LYS A 30 0.75 12.07 -3.72
CA LYS A 30 2.16 11.76 -3.47
C LYS A 30 2.41 11.42 -2.01
N ALA A 31 1.84 12.18 -1.07
CA ALA A 31 1.98 11.91 0.35
C ALA A 31 1.41 10.52 0.70
N ILE A 32 0.22 10.18 0.18
CA ILE A 32 -0.36 8.84 0.38
C ILE A 32 0.50 7.75 -0.27
N LYS A 33 1.04 8.01 -1.47
CA LYS A 33 1.92 7.06 -2.17
C LYS A 33 3.19 6.77 -1.37
N ASN A 34 3.78 7.77 -0.74
CA ASN A 34 4.96 7.60 0.11
C ASN A 34 4.64 6.74 1.33
N LEU A 35 3.54 7.04 2.04
CA LEU A 35 3.06 6.23 3.16
C LEU A 35 2.77 4.77 2.75
N LYS A 36 2.21 4.58 1.56
CA LYS A 36 1.97 3.24 0.99
C LYS A 36 3.29 2.49 0.75
N ALA A 37 4.30 3.16 0.21
CA ALA A 37 5.61 2.56 -0.03
C ALA A 37 6.30 2.16 1.29
N GLU A 38 6.20 3.00 2.33
CA GLU A 38 6.72 2.70 3.66
C GLU A 38 6.02 1.49 4.30
N PHE A 39 4.69 1.43 4.20
CA PHE A 39 3.90 0.28 4.66
C PHE A 39 4.29 -1.00 3.91
N ASP A 40 4.41 -0.94 2.58
CA ASP A 40 4.78 -2.10 1.76
C ASP A 40 6.20 -2.58 2.10
N SER A 41 7.13 -1.67 2.38
CA SER A 41 8.49 -2.01 2.82
C SER A 41 8.47 -2.71 4.19
N ALA A 42 7.77 -2.14 5.18
CA ALA A 42 7.72 -2.69 6.53
C ALA A 42 7.02 -4.05 6.59
N THR A 43 5.89 -4.21 5.88
CA THR A 43 5.21 -5.52 5.79
C THR A 43 6.07 -6.56 5.06
N GLY A 44 6.80 -6.14 4.02
CA GLY A 44 7.77 -7.00 3.32
C GLY A 44 8.95 -7.44 4.18
N GLU A 45 9.42 -6.60 5.12
CA GLU A 45 10.42 -6.97 6.14
C GLU A 45 9.87 -8.07 7.07
N ILE A 46 8.66 -7.89 7.61
CA ILE A 46 8.01 -8.87 8.50
C ILE A 46 7.82 -10.23 7.81
N ILE A 47 7.26 -10.24 6.59
CA ILE A 47 7.04 -11.48 5.84
C ILE A 47 8.36 -12.21 5.54
N ARG A 48 9.43 -11.46 5.25
CA ARG A 48 10.77 -12.04 5.05
C ARG A 48 11.32 -12.62 6.35
N ALA A 49 11.19 -11.90 7.46
CA ALA A 49 11.60 -12.37 8.78
C ALA A 49 10.86 -13.66 9.19
N GLU A 50 9.55 -13.74 8.99
CA GLU A 50 8.74 -14.94 9.27
C GLU A 50 9.20 -16.14 8.44
N ARG A 51 9.43 -15.94 7.14
CA ARG A 51 9.93 -17.01 6.25
C ARG A 51 11.33 -17.49 6.66
N MET A 52 12.21 -16.59 7.08
CA MET A 52 13.55 -16.95 7.57
C MET A 52 13.51 -17.67 8.91
N ALA A 53 12.65 -17.23 9.84
CA ALA A 53 12.46 -17.91 11.12
C ALA A 53 11.93 -19.33 10.94
N GLY A 54 10.95 -19.53 10.04
CA GLY A 54 10.41 -20.85 9.71
C GLY A 54 11.38 -21.78 8.98
N THR A 55 12.45 -21.26 8.37
CA THR A 55 13.43 -22.06 7.62
C THR A 55 14.73 -22.31 8.38
N THR A 56 15.16 -21.39 9.24
CA THR A 56 16.49 -21.44 9.88
C THR A 56 16.44 -21.50 11.41
N GLY A 57 15.28 -21.29 12.03
CA GLY A 57 15.16 -21.22 13.49
C GLY A 57 15.89 -20.04 14.14
N ILE A 58 16.44 -19.12 13.34
CA ILE A 58 17.12 -17.91 13.83
C ILE A 58 16.07 -16.88 14.25
N ALA A 59 16.24 -16.33 15.45
CA ALA A 59 15.37 -15.33 16.04
C ALA A 59 15.44 -14.00 15.27
N ALA A 60 14.56 -13.82 14.27
CA ALA A 60 14.36 -12.56 13.55
C ALA A 60 13.56 -11.51 14.34
N THR A 61 13.44 -11.68 15.67
CA THR A 61 12.49 -10.98 16.54
C THR A 61 12.77 -9.47 16.67
N PHE A 62 14.01 -9.04 16.51
CA PHE A 62 14.38 -7.62 16.64
C PHE A 62 13.90 -6.79 15.44
N ASP A 63 14.12 -7.29 14.21
CA ASP A 63 13.66 -6.62 12.98
C ASP A 63 12.13 -6.51 12.90
N VAL A 64 11.40 -7.52 13.41
CA VAL A 64 9.93 -7.52 13.39
C VAL A 64 9.36 -6.38 14.23
N ASN A 65 9.92 -6.11 15.41
CA ASN A 65 9.42 -5.05 16.30
C ASN A 65 9.58 -3.66 15.66
N ASP A 66 10.72 -3.40 15.00
CA ASP A 66 10.95 -2.14 14.31
C ASP A 66 10.00 -1.96 13.13
N SER A 67 9.79 -3.02 12.33
CA SER A 67 8.81 -2.99 11.24
C SER A 67 7.38 -2.77 11.74
N VAL A 68 6.98 -3.34 12.89
CA VAL A 68 5.68 -3.09 13.52
C VAL A 68 5.55 -1.63 13.95
N ASN A 69 6.61 -1.04 14.54
CA ASN A 69 6.62 0.37 14.91
C ASN A 69 6.49 1.29 13.69
N LYS A 70 7.16 0.95 12.56
CA LYS A 70 6.98 1.66 11.28
C LYS A 70 5.53 1.60 10.80
N ILE A 71 4.88 0.44 10.85
CA ILE A 71 3.46 0.30 10.45
C ILE A 71 2.55 1.18 11.31
N LYS A 72 2.78 1.22 12.64
CA LYS A 72 2.04 2.10 13.56
C LYS A 72 2.28 3.58 13.25
N GLN A 73 3.50 3.95 12.89
CA GLN A 73 3.81 5.32 12.49
C GLN A 73 3.08 5.69 11.20
N VAL A 74 3.10 4.82 10.18
CA VAL A 74 2.35 5.02 8.93
C VAL A 74 0.86 5.20 9.20
N GLU A 75 0.27 4.40 10.08
CA GLU A 75 -1.14 4.55 10.47
C GLU A 75 -1.42 5.92 11.11
N LYS A 76 -0.54 6.37 12.01
CA LYS A 76 -0.65 7.69 12.67
C LYS A 76 -0.54 8.83 11.67
N GLU A 77 0.41 8.74 10.74
CA GLU A 77 0.60 9.74 9.69
C GLU A 77 -0.55 9.74 8.70
N LEU A 78 -1.08 8.57 8.33
CA LEU A 78 -2.28 8.44 7.50
C LEU A 78 -3.49 9.08 8.15
N LYS A 79 -3.72 8.86 9.47
CA LYS A 79 -4.82 9.51 10.21
C LYS A 79 -4.70 11.03 10.20
N LYS A 80 -3.49 11.57 10.37
CA LYS A 80 -3.23 13.01 10.25
C LYS A 80 -3.50 13.51 8.84
N LEU A 81 -2.95 12.83 7.83
CA LEU A 81 -3.10 13.21 6.43
C LEU A 81 -4.56 13.22 6.00
N LYS A 82 -5.35 12.19 6.38
CA LYS A 82 -6.79 12.10 6.09
C LYS A 82 -7.60 13.32 6.55
N SER A 83 -7.20 13.98 7.64
CA SER A 83 -7.87 15.19 8.12
C SER A 83 -7.63 16.43 7.25
N SER A 84 -6.56 16.41 6.45
CA SER A 84 -6.19 17.50 5.54
C SER A 84 -6.49 17.22 4.07
N LEU A 85 -6.92 16.00 3.71
CA LEU A 85 -7.25 15.63 2.33
C LEU A 85 -8.50 16.37 1.87
N LYS A 86 -8.43 16.94 0.66
CA LYS A 86 -9.55 17.64 0.03
C LYS A 86 -10.02 16.95 -1.24
N GLU A 87 -9.12 16.25 -1.92
CA GLU A 87 -9.44 15.56 -3.16
C GLU A 87 -10.11 14.21 -2.89
N GLU A 88 -11.19 13.92 -3.62
CA GLU A 88 -11.93 12.66 -3.49
C GLU A 88 -11.06 11.45 -3.88
N SER A 89 -10.19 11.60 -4.89
CA SER A 89 -9.23 10.56 -5.29
C SER A 89 -8.21 10.25 -4.18
N SER A 90 -7.72 11.29 -3.48
CA SER A 90 -6.84 11.14 -2.33
C SER A 90 -7.56 10.48 -1.16
N LEU A 91 -8.81 10.86 -0.87
CA LEU A 91 -9.61 10.21 0.17
C LEU A 91 -9.82 8.72 -0.12
N GLN A 92 -10.08 8.35 -1.37
CA GLN A 92 -10.22 6.96 -1.79
C GLN A 92 -8.90 6.19 -1.59
N LYS A 93 -7.78 6.72 -2.07
CA LYS A 93 -6.45 6.08 -1.90
C LYS A 93 -6.05 5.94 -0.44
N ALA A 94 -6.38 6.94 0.39
CA ALA A 94 -6.13 6.87 1.83
C ALA A 94 -6.98 5.81 2.52
N LYS A 95 -8.24 5.63 2.10
CA LYS A 95 -9.12 4.56 2.58
C LYS A 95 -8.59 3.18 2.18
N GLU A 96 -8.16 3.02 0.93
CA GLU A 96 -7.53 1.77 0.47
C GLU A 96 -6.31 1.41 1.32
N LEU A 97 -5.44 2.39 1.63
CA LEU A 97 -4.29 2.16 2.49
C LEU A 97 -4.69 1.78 3.93
N GLU A 98 -5.71 2.45 4.48
CA GLU A 98 -6.24 2.12 5.81
C GLU A 98 -6.81 0.70 5.87
N ASP A 99 -7.56 0.28 4.85
CA ASP A 99 -8.14 -1.05 4.78
C ASP A 99 -7.04 -2.12 4.68
N ARG A 100 -5.95 -1.85 3.93
CA ARG A 100 -4.77 -2.73 3.88
C ARG A 100 -4.06 -2.86 5.22
N ILE A 101 -3.92 -1.76 5.97
CA ILE A 101 -3.33 -1.77 7.33
C ILE A 101 -4.19 -2.64 8.26
N LYS A 102 -5.50 -2.45 8.26
CA LYS A 102 -6.44 -3.25 9.07
C LYS A 102 -6.40 -4.74 8.70
N GLU A 103 -6.38 -5.04 7.41
CA GLU A 103 -6.28 -6.42 6.94
C GLU A 103 -4.97 -7.08 7.37
N PHE A 104 -3.86 -6.32 7.35
CA PHE A 104 -2.58 -6.79 7.85
C PHE A 104 -2.63 -7.09 9.35
N TYR A 105 -3.12 -6.17 10.20
CA TYR A 105 -3.24 -6.44 11.64
C TYR A 105 -4.07 -7.70 11.93
N LYS A 106 -5.20 -7.85 11.22
CA LYS A 106 -6.07 -9.03 11.34
C LYS A 106 -5.37 -10.33 10.94
N LYS A 107 -4.55 -10.32 9.89
CA LYS A 107 -3.81 -11.49 9.42
C LYS A 107 -2.62 -11.83 10.32
N SER A 108 -1.94 -10.82 10.83
CA SER A 108 -0.73 -10.98 11.63
C SER A 108 -1.01 -11.20 13.13
N GLY A 109 -2.26 -11.02 13.57
CA GLY A 109 -2.64 -11.14 14.99
C GLY A 109 -2.02 -10.05 15.88
N LEU A 110 -1.73 -8.89 15.29
CA LEU A 110 -1.03 -7.76 15.91
C LEU A 110 -2.00 -6.64 16.39
N ASP A 111 -3.28 -6.97 16.54
CA ASP A 111 -4.36 -6.06 17.00
C ASP A 111 -4.19 -5.67 18.49
#